data_AF-A0A1H7HVT5-F1
#
_entry.id   AF-A0A1H7HVT5-F1
#
_cell.length_a   1.000
_cell.length_b   1.000
_cell.length_c   1.000
_cell.angle_alpha   90.00
_cell.angle_beta   90.00
_cell.angle_gamma   90.00
#
_symmetry.space_group_name_H-M   'P 1'
#
loop_
_entity.id
_entity.type
_entity.pdbx_description
1 polymer ?
#
loop_
_entity_poly.entity_id
_entity_poly.type
_entity_poly.pdbx_seq_one_letter_code
_entity_poly.pdbx_strand_id
1 'polypeptide(L)'
;MTSADQRDHLLALAQRCERTGRPDRNLDADIYEALGFTVRRKPTTLLAPRTPPGGIYQQGSLWKAIGRISAEIDVAVGVIRQKAPDWNWSLQSVATEEQTYEALVAGCSGQGALASLALCAALLKAFARGRSDQPPTQGER
;
A
#
# COMPACT_ATOMS: atom_id res chain seq x y z
N MET A 1 9.28 0.93 17.13
CA MET A 1 9.75 0.61 15.78
C MET A 1 10.57 1.79 15.32
N THR A 2 11.84 1.58 14.96
CA THR A 2 12.69 2.70 14.51
C THR A 2 12.29 3.13 13.09
N SER A 3 12.70 4.32 12.65
CA SER A 3 12.45 4.77 11.26
C SER A 3 13.04 3.78 10.24
N ALA A 4 14.17 3.16 10.56
CA ALA A 4 14.80 2.12 9.75
C ALA A 4 13.94 0.84 9.65
N ASP A 5 13.47 0.29 10.78
CA ASP A 5 12.58 -0.88 10.78
C ASP A 5 11.32 -0.66 9.94
N GLN A 6 10.78 0.56 9.98
CA GLN A 6 9.58 0.89 9.22
C GLN A 6 9.85 1.03 7.72
N ARG A 7 11.03 1.53 7.34
CA ARG A 7 11.49 1.56 5.95
C ARG A 7 11.67 0.15 5.40
N ASP A 8 12.36 -0.72 6.13
CA ASP A 8 12.57 -2.11 5.72
C ASP A 8 11.25 -2.88 5.62
N HIS A 9 10.30 -2.61 6.51
CA HIS A 9 8.95 -3.17 6.40
C HIS A 9 8.21 -2.71 5.12
N LEU A 10 8.28 -1.42 4.78
CA LEU A 10 7.68 -0.88 3.55
C LEU A 10 8.29 -1.50 2.29
N LEU A 11 9.62 -1.66 2.27
CA LEU A 11 10.33 -2.28 1.15
C LEU A 11 10.01 -3.78 1.02
N ALA A 12 9.91 -4.49 2.15
CA ALA A 12 9.51 -5.90 2.17
C ALA A 12 8.08 -6.10 1.64
N LEU A 13 7.14 -5.22 2.01
CA LEU A 13 5.78 -5.24 1.47
C LEU A 13 5.75 -4.89 -0.02
N ALA A 14 6.58 -3.95 -0.47
CA ALA A 14 6.69 -3.63 -1.89
C ALA A 14 7.13 -4.87 -2.68
N GLN A 15 8.21 -5.54 -2.27
CA GLN A 15 8.68 -6.78 -2.91
C GLN A 15 7.61 -7.88 -2.89
N ARG A 16 6.83 -7.99 -1.80
CA ARG A 16 5.71 -8.95 -1.72
C ARG A 16 4.63 -8.64 -2.77
N CYS A 17 4.33 -7.37 -3.03
CA CYS A 17 3.42 -6.96 -4.09
C CYS A 17 3.95 -7.34 -5.48
N GLU A 18 5.26 -7.18 -5.72
CA GLU A 18 5.87 -7.51 -7.02
C GLU A 18 5.88 -9.02 -7.30
N ARG A 19 6.08 -9.84 -6.25
CA ARG A 19 6.15 -11.31 -6.37
C ARG A 19 4.80 -12.00 -6.33
N THR A 20 3.77 -11.32 -5.84
CA THR A 20 2.43 -11.90 -5.68
C THR A 20 1.67 -11.84 -7.00
N GLY A 21 1.33 -12.99 -7.58
CA GLY A 21 0.38 -13.05 -8.70
C GLY A 21 -1.10 -13.05 -8.28
N ARG A 22 -1.38 -13.41 -7.02
CA ARG A 22 -2.74 -13.48 -6.46
C ARG A 22 -2.83 -12.72 -5.13
N PRO A 23 -3.23 -11.44 -5.16
CA PRO A 23 -3.40 -10.65 -3.95
C PRO A 23 -4.44 -11.25 -3.00
N ASP A 24 -4.12 -11.22 -1.71
CA ASP A 24 -5.00 -11.67 -0.62
C ASP A 24 -5.41 -10.51 0.30
N ARG A 25 -6.47 -10.74 1.09
CA ARG A 25 -7.03 -9.70 1.96
C ARG A 25 -6.11 -9.29 3.12
N ASN A 26 -5.14 -10.14 3.48
CA ASN A 26 -4.16 -9.76 4.49
C ASN A 26 -3.13 -8.80 3.89
N LEU A 27 -2.72 -9.03 2.64
CA LEU A 27 -1.87 -8.09 1.90
C LEU A 27 -2.53 -6.70 1.81
N ASP A 28 -3.83 -6.62 1.53
CA ASP A 28 -4.55 -5.34 1.56
C ASP A 28 -4.44 -4.65 2.92
N ALA A 29 -4.71 -5.37 4.01
CA ALA A 29 -4.62 -4.82 5.37
C ALA A 29 -3.20 -4.39 5.73
N ASP A 30 -2.19 -5.19 5.38
CA ASP A 30 -0.78 -4.88 5.57
C ASP A 30 -0.41 -3.55 4.87
N ILE A 31 -0.86 -3.35 3.63
CA ILE A 31 -0.62 -2.11 2.87
C ILE A 31 -1.28 -0.91 3.54
N TYR A 32 -2.56 -1.02 3.95
CA TYR A 32 -3.23 0.09 4.63
C TYR A 32 -2.54 0.47 5.94
N GLU A 33 -2.08 -0.50 6.73
CA GLU A 33 -1.33 -0.22 7.97
C GLU A 33 0.02 0.43 7.67
N ALA A 34 0.73 -0.04 6.66
CA ALA A 34 2.02 0.53 6.28
C ALA A 34 1.91 1.99 5.80
N LEU A 35 0.80 2.32 5.11
CA LEU A 35 0.42 3.68 4.71
C LEU A 35 -0.07 4.55 5.89
N GLY A 36 -0.08 4.00 7.11
CA GLY A 36 -0.44 4.69 8.33
C GLY A 36 -1.95 4.89 8.51
N PHE A 37 -2.77 4.00 7.95
CA PHE A 37 -4.18 3.93 8.36
C PHE A 37 -4.31 3.11 9.64
N THR A 38 -5.21 3.50 10.52
CA THR A 38 -5.60 2.67 11.67
C THR A 38 -6.49 1.54 11.17
N VAL A 39 -5.96 0.33 11.12
CA VAL A 39 -6.68 -0.86 10.67
C VAL A 39 -7.11 -1.70 11.86
N ARG A 40 -8.34 -2.18 11.83
CA ARG A 40 -8.83 -3.24 12.70
C ARG A 40 -9.01 -4.50 11.88
N ARG A 41 -8.08 -5.44 12.05
CA ARG A 41 -8.19 -6.79 11.50
C ARG A 41 -9.20 -7.58 12.30
N LYS A 42 -9.92 -8.46 11.60
CA LYS A 42 -10.81 -9.41 12.25
C LYS A 42 -9.97 -10.55 12.81
N PRO A 43 -10.09 -10.90 14.10
CA PRO A 43 -9.50 -12.13 14.60
C PRO A 43 -10.16 -13.31 13.87
N THR A 44 -9.33 -14.23 13.39
CA THR A 44 -9.70 -15.40 12.57
C THR A 44 -10.77 -16.29 13.23
N THR A 45 -10.98 -16.15 14.53
CA THR A 45 -11.91 -16.92 15.36
C THR A 45 -13.35 -16.41 15.37
N LEU A 46 -13.63 -15.17 14.96
CA LEU A 46 -14.98 -14.59 15.07
C LEU A 46 -15.58 -14.31 13.69
N LEU A 47 -15.90 -15.36 12.92
CA LEU A 47 -16.59 -15.32 11.61
C LEU A 47 -18.03 -14.76 11.69
N ALA A 48 -18.23 -13.54 12.19
CA ALA A 48 -19.51 -12.85 12.08
C ALA A 48 -19.82 -12.50 10.60
N PRO A 49 -21.06 -12.70 10.12
CA PRO A 49 -21.41 -12.68 8.68
C PRO A 49 -21.49 -11.28 8.03
N ARG A 50 -21.35 -10.18 8.78
CA ARG A 50 -21.59 -8.81 8.25
C ARG A 50 -20.33 -7.94 8.12
N THR A 51 -19.14 -8.48 8.36
CA THR A 51 -17.89 -7.70 8.27
C THR A 51 -17.11 -8.08 7.01
N PRO A 52 -16.78 -7.11 6.14
CA PRO A 52 -16.10 -7.38 4.88
C PRO A 52 -14.74 -8.07 5.10
N PRO A 53 -14.37 -9.03 4.23
CA PRO A 53 -13.14 -9.79 4.38
C PRO A 53 -11.92 -8.86 4.20
N GLY A 54 -11.02 -8.85 5.20
CA GLY A 54 -9.83 -7.98 5.25
C GLY A 54 -9.82 -6.99 6.43
N GLY A 55 -10.98 -6.68 7.00
CA GLY A 55 -11.10 -5.76 8.15
C GLY A 55 -11.62 -4.38 7.75
N ILE A 56 -11.46 -3.42 8.66
CA ILE A 56 -11.91 -2.03 8.51
C ILE A 56 -10.77 -1.08 8.81
N TYR A 57 -10.72 0.07 8.12
CA TYR A 57 -9.76 1.13 8.34
C TYR A 57 -10.46 2.41 8.77
N GLN A 58 -9.76 3.23 9.56
CA GLN A 58 -10.28 4.52 10.01
C GLN A 58 -9.96 5.62 9.00
N GLN A 59 -10.99 6.39 8.62
CA GLN A 59 -10.88 7.62 7.83
C GLN A 59 -11.54 8.75 8.61
N GLY A 60 -10.74 9.58 9.29
CA GLY A 60 -11.25 10.59 10.21
C GLY A 60 -11.99 9.94 11.38
N SER A 61 -13.28 10.26 11.54
CA SER A 61 -14.14 9.67 12.58
C SER A 61 -14.89 8.42 12.13
N LEU A 62 -14.80 8.03 10.86
CA LEU A 62 -15.57 6.93 10.27
C LEU A 62 -14.70 5.68 10.06
N TRP A 63 -15.31 4.52 10.30
CA TRP A 63 -14.72 3.23 9.96
C TRP A 63 -15.25 2.76 8.60
N LYS A 64 -14.35 2.45 7.69
CA LYS A 64 -14.67 1.99 6.33
C LYS A 64 -14.09 0.60 6.07
N ALA A 65 -14.74 -0.15 5.19
CA ALA A 65 -14.25 -1.45 4.75
C ALA A 65 -12.91 -1.30 4.01
N ILE A 66 -11.95 -2.18 4.27
CA ILE A 66 -10.71 -2.21 3.48
C ILE A 66 -11.04 -2.62 2.04
N GLY A 67 -10.75 -1.71 1.10
CA GLY A 67 -10.85 -1.99 -0.33
C GLY A 67 -9.76 -2.97 -0.77
N ARG A 68 -9.97 -3.68 -1.89
CA ARG A 68 -8.94 -4.57 -2.46
C ARG A 68 -7.84 -3.76 -3.13
N ILE A 69 -7.06 -2.99 -2.38
CA ILE A 69 -6.04 -2.10 -2.96
C ILE A 69 -5.03 -2.85 -3.84
N SER A 70 -4.75 -4.11 -3.51
CA SER A 70 -3.83 -4.94 -4.26
C SER A 70 -4.46 -5.60 -5.50
N ALA A 71 -5.80 -5.65 -5.63
CA ALA A 71 -6.49 -6.24 -6.79
C ALA A 71 -7.33 -5.24 -7.62
N GLU A 72 -7.66 -4.07 -7.06
CA GLU A 72 -8.51 -3.06 -7.68
C GLU A 72 -7.74 -1.74 -7.84
N ILE A 73 -7.55 -1.34 -9.11
CA ILE A 73 -6.78 -0.14 -9.46
C ILE A 73 -7.43 1.13 -8.93
N ASP A 74 -8.76 1.25 -8.98
CA ASP A 74 -9.49 2.44 -8.52
C ASP A 74 -9.26 2.69 -7.02
N VAL A 75 -9.17 1.61 -6.23
CA VAL A 75 -8.85 1.68 -4.81
C VAL A 75 -7.42 2.16 -4.61
N ALA A 76 -6.45 1.62 -5.35
CA ALA A 76 -5.05 2.04 -5.28
C ALA A 76 -4.88 3.53 -5.63
N VAL A 77 -5.49 3.98 -6.73
CA VAL A 77 -5.46 5.40 -7.14
C VAL A 77 -6.16 6.29 -6.12
N GLY A 78 -7.30 5.86 -5.58
CA GLY A 78 -8.00 6.59 -4.52
C GLY A 78 -7.15 6.79 -3.27
N VAL A 79 -6.40 5.74 -2.86
CA VAL A 79 -5.49 5.81 -1.72
C VAL A 79 -4.30 6.72 -2.00
N ILE A 80 -3.71 6.66 -3.21
CA ILE A 80 -2.64 7.59 -3.62
C ILE A 80 -3.12 9.04 -3.48
N ARG A 81 -4.28 9.36 -4.07
CA ARG A 81 -4.86 10.72 -3.99
C ARG A 81 -5.17 11.15 -2.56
N GLN A 82 -5.52 10.21 -1.69
CA GLN A 82 -5.83 10.52 -0.30
C GLN A 82 -4.57 10.76 0.55
N LYS A 83 -3.53 9.97 0.35
CA LYS A 83 -2.32 9.98 1.20
C LYS A 83 -1.20 10.84 0.65
N ALA A 84 -1.17 11.01 -0.65
CA ALA A 84 -0.14 11.75 -1.37
C ALA A 84 -0.77 12.47 -2.58
N PRO A 85 -1.67 13.44 -2.34
CA PRO A 85 -2.35 14.18 -3.41
C PRO A 85 -1.38 14.89 -4.35
N ASP A 86 -0.23 15.32 -3.83
CA ASP A 86 0.80 16.07 -4.57
C ASP A 86 1.79 15.15 -5.31
N TRP A 87 1.67 13.83 -5.19
CA TRP A 87 2.60 12.90 -5.85
C TRP A 87 2.13 12.58 -7.27
N ASN A 88 3.05 12.77 -8.20
CA ASN A 88 2.88 12.30 -9.57
C ASN A 88 2.96 10.78 -9.61
N TRP A 89 2.03 10.16 -10.32
CA TRP A 89 2.04 8.73 -10.59
C TRP A 89 1.72 8.45 -12.06
N SER A 90 2.29 7.38 -12.59
CA SER A 90 2.01 6.86 -13.91
C SER A 90 1.98 5.34 -13.89
N LEU A 91 1.27 4.76 -14.86
CA LEU A 91 1.14 3.33 -15.02
C LEU A 91 1.31 3.01 -16.50
N GLN A 92 2.13 2.01 -16.79
CA GLN A 92 2.37 1.50 -18.12
C GLN A 92 2.20 -0.01 -18.13
N SER A 93 1.55 -0.54 -19.16
CA SER A 93 1.54 -1.97 -19.42
C SER A 93 2.76 -2.32 -20.27
N VAL A 94 3.58 -3.25 -19.81
CA VAL A 94 4.72 -3.76 -20.54
C VAL A 94 4.29 -5.06 -21.20
N ALA A 95 4.26 -5.06 -22.53
CA ALA A 95 3.94 -6.25 -23.32
C ALA A 95 5.16 -7.18 -23.37
N THR A 96 5.32 -8.01 -22.34
CA THR A 96 6.23 -9.16 -22.30
C THR A 96 5.48 -10.46 -22.62
N GLU A 97 6.17 -11.61 -22.66
CA GLU A 97 5.55 -12.93 -22.85
C GLU A 97 4.45 -13.23 -21.82
N GLU A 98 4.59 -12.71 -20.60
CA GLU A 98 3.52 -12.56 -19.61
C GLU A 98 3.15 -11.09 -19.49
N GLN A 99 1.85 -10.74 -19.44
CA GLN A 99 1.45 -9.34 -19.35
C GLN A 99 1.84 -8.76 -17.99
N THR A 100 2.79 -7.81 -17.99
CA THR A 100 3.30 -7.18 -16.78
C THR A 100 2.96 -5.69 -16.76
N TYR A 101 2.86 -5.13 -15.57
CA TYR A 101 2.59 -3.72 -15.37
C TYR A 101 3.75 -3.07 -14.62
N GLU A 102 4.11 -1.87 -15.05
CA GLU A 102 5.07 -1.01 -14.39
C GLU A 102 4.38 0.28 -13.96
N ALA A 103 4.53 0.65 -12.70
CA ALA A 103 4.03 1.90 -12.17
C ALA A 103 5.18 2.75 -11.65
N LEU A 104 5.05 4.06 -11.78
CA LEU A 104 5.95 5.05 -11.22
C LEU A 104 5.15 5.91 -10.24
N VAL A 105 5.65 6.10 -9.02
CA VAL A 105 5.05 6.98 -8.02
C VAL A 105 6.16 7.81 -7.38
N ALA A 106 6.08 9.14 -7.45
CA ALA A 106 7.08 10.06 -6.91
C ALA A 106 8.55 9.69 -7.27
N GLY A 107 8.76 9.16 -8.49
CA GLY A 107 10.08 8.74 -8.98
C GLY A 107 10.54 7.35 -8.50
N CYS A 108 9.70 6.58 -7.81
CA CYS A 108 9.95 5.18 -7.48
C CYS A 108 9.16 4.27 -8.42
N SER A 109 9.81 3.27 -9.02
CA SER A 109 9.15 2.28 -9.88
C SER A 109 8.79 1.01 -9.12
N GLY A 110 7.67 0.41 -9.50
CA GLY A 110 7.19 -0.87 -9.00
C GLY A 110 6.60 -1.69 -10.14
N GLN A 111 6.82 -3.01 -10.10
CA GLN A 111 6.33 -3.92 -11.14
C GLN A 111 5.32 -4.91 -10.54
N GLY A 112 4.45 -5.47 -11.36
CA GLY A 112 3.54 -6.50 -10.89
C GLY A 112 2.73 -7.16 -11.99
N ALA A 113 2.19 -8.33 -11.67
CA ALA A 113 1.26 -9.06 -12.54
C ALA A 113 -0.08 -8.30 -12.72
N LEU A 114 -0.41 -7.40 -11.80
CA LEU A 114 -1.59 -6.54 -11.87
C LEU A 114 -1.18 -5.07 -11.77
N ALA A 115 -1.91 -4.20 -12.46
CA ALA A 115 -1.72 -2.75 -12.38
C ALA A 115 -1.79 -2.20 -10.94
N SER A 116 -2.73 -2.73 -10.15
CA SER A 116 -2.90 -2.39 -8.73
C SER A 116 -1.67 -2.77 -7.88
N LEU A 117 -1.07 -3.93 -8.16
CA LEU A 117 0.13 -4.40 -7.46
C LEU A 117 1.36 -3.56 -7.80
N ALA A 118 1.55 -3.24 -9.09
CA ALA A 118 2.61 -2.36 -9.54
C ALA A 118 2.51 -0.99 -8.85
N LEU A 119 1.31 -0.41 -8.80
CA LEU A 119 1.05 0.86 -8.09
C LEU A 119 1.32 0.76 -6.59
N CYS A 120 0.87 -0.31 -5.94
CA CYS A 120 1.15 -0.53 -4.51
C CYS A 120 2.65 -0.64 -4.24
N ALA A 121 3.39 -1.39 -5.05
CA ALA A 121 4.83 -1.55 -4.92
C ALA A 121 5.56 -0.20 -5.07
N ALA A 122 5.21 0.57 -6.12
CA ALA A 122 5.78 1.89 -6.35
C ALA A 122 5.46 2.87 -5.21
N LEU A 123 4.21 2.88 -4.74
CA LEU A 123 3.75 3.71 -3.63
C LEU A 123 4.49 3.40 -2.33
N LEU A 124 4.63 2.12 -1.97
CA LEU A 124 5.33 1.69 -0.76
C LEU A 124 6.81 2.08 -0.79
N LYS A 125 7.47 1.93 -1.96
CA LYS A 125 8.85 2.40 -2.17
C LYS A 125 8.97 3.93 -2.04
N ALA A 126 8.01 4.68 -2.58
CA ALA A 126 7.96 6.13 -2.44
C ALA A 126 7.78 6.57 -0.98
N PHE A 127 6.93 5.90 -0.21
CA PHE A 127 6.81 6.14 1.24
C PHE A 127 8.08 5.77 2.03
N ALA A 128 8.75 4.69 1.64
CA ALA A 128 10.03 4.32 2.24
C ALA A 128 11.09 5.40 1.98
N ARG A 129 11.11 5.97 0.76
CA ARG A 129 12.01 7.07 0.38
C ARG A 129 11.68 8.37 1.11
N GLY A 130 10.43 8.81 1.10
CA GLY A 130 10.00 10.08 1.71
C GLY A 130 10.22 10.13 3.23
N ARG A 131 10.15 8.99 3.93
CA ARG A 131 10.46 8.91 5.36
C ARG A 131 11.96 8.88 5.68
N SER A 132 12.79 8.58 4.68
CA SER A 132 14.25 8.65 4.82
C SER A 132 14.75 10.10 4.76
N ASP A 133 13.99 10.98 4.10
CA ASP A 133 14.33 12.39 3.89
C ASP A 133 13.82 13.30 5.02
N GLN A 134 13.06 12.77 5.98
CA GLN A 134 12.64 13.52 7.15
C GLN A 134 13.83 13.60 8.13
N PRO A 135 14.47 14.78 8.32
CA PRO A 135 15.47 14.92 9.37
C PRO A 135 14.81 14.59 10.72
N PRO A 136 15.55 13.99 11.67
CA PRO A 136 15.02 13.81 13.01
C PRO A 136 14.59 15.19 13.51
N THR A 137 13.30 15.37 13.78
CA THR A 137 12.77 16.56 14.46
C THR A 137 13.68 16.83 15.65
N GLN A 138 14.39 17.96 15.59
CA GLN A 138 15.17 18.47 16.71
C GLN A 138 14.22 18.54 17.91
N GLY A 139 14.45 17.67 18.88
CA GLY A 139 13.78 17.72 20.15
C GLY A 139 14.05 19.08 20.77
N GLU A 140 12.98 19.78 21.09
CA GLU A 140 12.95 20.87 22.05
C GLU A 140 13.78 20.51 23.28
N ARG A 141 14.80 21.32 23.59
CA ARG A 141 15.17 21.78 24.94
C ARG A 141 16.25 22.85 24.89
#